data_AF-A0A2D7K4K5-F1
#
_entry.id   AF-A0A2D7K4K5-F1
#
_cell.length_a   1.000
_cell.length_b   1.000
_cell.length_c   1.000
_cell.angle_alpha   90.00
_cell.angle_beta   90.00
_cell.angle_gamma   90.00
#
_symmetry.space_group_name_H-M   'P 1'
#
loop_
_entity.id
_entity.type
_entity.pdbx_description
1 polymer ?
#
loop_
_entity_poly.entity_id
_entity_poly.type
_entity_poly.pdbx_seq_one_letter_code
_entity_poly.pdbx_strand_id
1 'polypeptide(L)'
;MKEWKVKQEIYHRLNPTHSDTLYDKEISLIWDKKDIIDWAIRHWNEKVDKFIYPAKSYCVAICYAKWIERDYGDKFYDLLNDEALLYSNDPYFETYNKSKEIYDPIIKAFPDSEMKGMIPDIRGYYDKEIKYDTGISINSNIRR
;
A
#
# COMPACT_ATOMS: atom_id res chain seq x y z
N MET A 1 0.42 -19.73 3.05
CA MET A 1 0.80 -18.38 2.58
C MET A 1 -0.35 -17.85 1.74
N LYS A 2 -0.75 -16.59 1.90
CA LYS A 2 -1.87 -15.99 1.15
C LYS A 2 -1.50 -15.83 -0.33
N GLU A 3 -2.46 -15.97 -1.24
CA GLU A 3 -2.19 -15.97 -2.69
C GLU A 3 -1.49 -14.69 -3.16
N TRP A 4 -1.99 -13.53 -2.73
CA TRP A 4 -1.40 -12.24 -3.10
C TRP A 4 0.06 -12.08 -2.64
N LYS A 5 0.44 -12.69 -1.51
CA LYS A 5 1.84 -12.66 -1.03
C LYS A 5 2.77 -13.41 -1.97
N VAL A 6 2.32 -14.55 -2.51
CA VAL A 6 3.08 -15.31 -3.49
C VAL A 6 3.25 -14.52 -4.79
N LYS A 7 2.18 -13.85 -5.25
CA LYS A 7 2.22 -12.98 -6.43
C LYS A 7 3.17 -11.80 -6.25
N GLN A 8 3.09 -11.12 -5.11
CA GLN A 8 3.97 -10.02 -4.74
C GLN A 8 5.44 -10.47 -4.72
N GLU A 9 5.72 -11.61 -4.08
CA GLU A 9 7.07 -12.18 -4.03
C GLU A 9 7.63 -12.52 -5.42
N ILE A 10 6.83 -13.16 -6.28
CA ILE A 10 7.23 -13.46 -7.66
C ILE A 10 7.54 -12.17 -8.42
N TYR A 11 6.67 -11.16 -8.32
CA TYR A 11 6.86 -9.89 -9.01
C TYR A 11 8.18 -9.22 -8.60
N HIS A 12 8.47 -9.08 -7.31
CA HIS A 12 9.70 -8.42 -6.84
C HIS A 12 10.96 -9.23 -7.15
N ARG A 13 10.89 -10.57 -7.21
CA ARG A 13 12.00 -11.41 -7.67
C ARG A 13 12.31 -11.24 -9.16
N LEU A 14 11.27 -11.06 -9.99
CA LEU A 14 11.40 -10.90 -11.44
C LEU A 14 11.72 -9.46 -11.87
N ASN A 15 11.40 -8.47 -11.03
CA ASN A 15 11.59 -7.05 -11.32
C ASN A 15 12.53 -6.41 -10.28
N PRO A 16 13.80 -6.81 -10.17
CA PRO A 16 14.68 -6.32 -9.11
C PRO A 16 14.92 -4.80 -9.18
N THR A 17 14.92 -4.22 -10.38
CA THR A 17 15.02 -2.78 -10.60
C THR A 17 13.64 -2.15 -10.70
N HIS A 18 13.19 -1.52 -9.61
CA HIS A 18 11.93 -0.79 -9.60
C HIS A 18 12.19 0.64 -10.10
N SER A 19 11.38 1.13 -11.03
CA SER A 19 11.41 2.54 -11.47
C SER A 19 11.06 3.55 -10.36
N ASP A 20 10.76 3.06 -9.15
CA ASP A 20 10.51 3.85 -7.94
C ASP A 20 11.75 3.85 -7.01
N THR A 21 12.94 3.62 -7.56
CA THR A 21 14.19 3.89 -6.86
C THR A 21 14.21 5.33 -6.37
N LEU A 22 14.38 5.50 -5.06
CA LEU A 22 14.42 6.75 -4.29
C LEU A 22 15.46 7.80 -4.76
N TYR A 23 16.16 7.56 -5.87
CA TYR A 23 17.26 8.38 -6.37
C TYR A 23 16.80 9.61 -7.17
N ASP A 24 15.60 9.58 -7.78
CA ASP A 24 15.17 10.64 -8.71
C ASP A 24 14.06 11.56 -8.16
N LYS A 25 13.60 11.33 -6.92
CA LYS A 25 12.49 12.08 -6.32
C LYS A 25 12.90 12.72 -5.01
N GLU A 26 12.52 13.99 -4.84
CA GLU A 26 12.77 14.72 -3.58
C GLU A 26 11.96 14.07 -2.45
N ILE A 27 12.67 13.55 -1.45
CA ILE A 27 12.08 12.96 -0.24
C ILE A 27 12.00 14.03 0.84
N SER A 28 10.81 14.23 1.39
CA SER A 28 10.57 15.07 2.56
C SER A 28 10.15 14.19 3.74
N LEU A 29 10.92 14.23 4.82
CA LEU A 29 10.58 13.52 6.06
C LEU A 29 9.90 14.48 7.03
N ILE A 30 8.72 14.08 7.50
CA ILE A 30 7.94 14.81 8.50
C ILE A 30 7.68 13.92 9.70
N TRP A 31 7.60 14.52 10.89
CA TRP A 31 7.48 13.79 12.15
C TRP A 31 6.29 14.23 13.00
N ASP A 32 5.71 15.39 12.70
CA ASP A 32 4.49 15.85 13.36
C ASP A 32 3.29 15.02 12.90
N LYS A 33 2.54 14.47 13.86
CA LYS A 33 1.41 13.57 13.57
C LYS A 33 0.32 14.26 12.75
N LYS A 34 0.02 15.53 13.04
CA LYS A 34 -1.01 16.28 12.34
C LYS A 34 -0.57 16.51 10.90
N ASP A 35 0.68 16.90 10.68
CA ASP A 35 1.20 17.06 9.31
C ASP A 35 1.18 15.73 8.54
N ILE A 36 1.54 14.61 9.18
CA ILE A 36 1.46 13.28 8.57
C ILE A 36 0.04 12.96 8.11
N ILE A 37 -0.96 13.21 8.97
CA ILE A 37 -2.37 12.98 8.67
C ILE A 37 -2.83 13.90 7.54
N ASP A 38 -2.55 15.20 7.64
CA ASP A 38 -2.95 16.21 6.65
C ASP A 38 -2.37 15.87 5.27
N TRP A 39 -1.09 15.50 5.21
CA TRP A 39 -0.45 15.09 3.97
C TRP A 39 -1.00 13.77 3.43
N ALA A 40 -1.24 12.75 4.27
CA ALA A 40 -1.79 11.48 3.81
C ALA A 40 -3.20 11.66 3.21
N ILE A 41 -4.04 12.49 3.84
CA ILE A 41 -5.38 12.85 3.31
C ILE A 41 -5.25 13.65 2.01
N ARG A 42 -4.25 14.52 1.89
CA ARG A 42 -3.99 15.28 0.66
C ARG A 42 -3.65 14.36 -0.53
N HIS A 43 -2.93 13.26 -0.30
CA HIS A 43 -2.60 12.29 -1.35
C HIS A 43 -3.84 11.61 -1.97
N TRP A 44 -4.98 11.60 -1.26
CA TRP A 44 -6.27 11.13 -1.81
C TRP A 44 -6.80 11.99 -2.94
N ASN A 45 -6.53 13.30 -2.88
CA ASN A 45 -7.20 14.28 -3.73
C ASN A 45 -6.26 14.92 -4.74
N GLU A 46 -4.97 15.01 -4.42
CA GLU A 46 -3.98 15.75 -5.19
C GLU A 46 -2.86 14.84 -5.70
N LYS A 47 -2.30 15.21 -6.86
CA LYS A 47 -1.01 14.68 -7.29
C LYS A 47 0.08 15.46 -6.57
N VAL A 48 0.99 14.74 -5.91
CA VAL A 48 2.11 15.32 -5.18
C VAL A 48 3.40 14.80 -5.80
N ASP A 49 4.20 15.71 -6.35
CA ASP A 49 5.46 15.36 -7.03
C ASP A 49 6.59 14.99 -6.06
N LYS A 50 6.44 15.35 -4.78
CA LYS A 50 7.39 15.03 -3.70
C LYS A 50 6.96 13.79 -2.93
N PHE A 51 7.94 13.00 -2.49
CA PHE A 51 7.69 11.86 -1.62
C PHE A 51 7.72 12.29 -0.17
N ILE A 52 6.54 12.37 0.45
CA ILE A 52 6.40 12.83 1.84
C ILE A 52 6.18 11.63 2.74
N TYR A 53 7.19 11.31 3.54
CA TYR A 53 7.18 10.15 4.45
C TYR A 53 7.07 10.60 5.91
N PRO A 54 6.35 9.86 6.77
CA PRO A 54 5.65 8.58 6.51
C PRO A 54 4.26 8.69 5.86
N ALA A 55 3.77 9.90 5.52
CA ALA A 55 2.42 10.11 5.00
C ALA A 55 2.07 9.23 3.78
N LYS A 56 2.99 9.10 2.82
CA LYS A 56 2.84 8.23 1.64
C LYS A 56 2.68 6.75 2.04
N SER A 57 3.39 6.27 3.06
CA SER A 57 3.32 4.88 3.52
C SER A 57 1.92 4.52 4.02
N TYR A 58 1.32 5.37 4.86
CA TYR A 58 -0.06 5.19 5.33
C TYR A 58 -1.05 5.19 4.16
N CYS A 59 -0.86 6.10 3.21
CA CYS A 59 -1.67 6.21 2.01
C CYS A 59 -1.64 4.90 1.18
N VAL A 60 -0.45 4.40 0.87
CA VAL A 60 -0.28 3.14 0.11
C VAL A 60 -0.83 1.93 0.88
N ALA A 61 -0.51 1.81 2.17
CA ALA A 61 -0.95 0.70 3.01
C ALA A 61 -2.49 0.58 3.08
N ILE A 62 -3.20 1.70 3.26
CA ILE A 62 -4.67 1.71 3.31
C ILE A 62 -5.27 1.29 1.96
N CYS A 63 -4.73 1.78 0.84
CA CYS A 63 -5.15 1.36 -0.49
C CYS A 63 -4.96 -0.15 -0.70
N TYR A 64 -3.76 -0.66 -0.40
CA TYR A 64 -3.44 -2.08 -0.53
C TYR A 64 -4.37 -2.93 0.35
N ALA A 65 -4.54 -2.58 1.63
CA ALA A 65 -5.39 -3.32 2.54
C ALA A 65 -6.87 -3.35 2.07
N LYS A 66 -7.42 -2.22 1.59
CA LYS A 66 -8.80 -2.17 1.06
C LYS A 66 -8.97 -3.03 -0.19
N TRP A 67 -8.01 -3.00 -1.10
CA TRP A 67 -8.10 -3.77 -2.33
C TRP A 67 -7.87 -5.26 -2.11
N ILE A 68 -6.96 -5.65 -1.22
CA ILE A 68 -6.77 -7.06 -0.85
C ILE A 68 -8.02 -7.60 -0.15
N GLU A 69 -8.63 -6.82 0.75
CA GLU A 69 -9.91 -7.21 1.37
C GLU A 69 -10.98 -7.45 0.29
N ARG A 70 -11.12 -6.53 -0.67
CA ARG A 70 -12.09 -6.66 -1.77
C ARG A 70 -11.79 -7.84 -2.71
N ASP A 71 -10.52 -8.06 -3.05
CA ASP A 71 -10.11 -9.02 -4.09
C ASP A 71 -9.92 -10.45 -3.52
N TYR A 72 -9.54 -10.59 -2.24
CA TYR A 72 -9.19 -11.88 -1.60
C TYR A 72 -10.03 -12.22 -0.36
N GLY A 73 -10.81 -11.29 0.18
CA GLY A 73 -11.64 -11.51 1.38
C GLY A 73 -10.87 -11.50 2.71
N ASP A 74 -9.61 -11.08 2.70
CA ASP A 74 -8.81 -10.88 3.90
C ASP A 74 -9.31 -9.69 4.73
N LYS A 75 -9.18 -9.74 6.07
CA LYS A 75 -9.68 -8.65 6.92
C LYS A 75 -8.79 -7.41 6.85
N PHE A 76 -9.39 -6.24 6.59
CA PHE A 76 -8.70 -4.95 6.47
C PHE A 76 -7.69 -4.65 7.61
N TYR A 77 -8.10 -4.75 8.87
CA TYR A 77 -7.21 -4.43 10.00
C TYR A 77 -6.13 -5.49 10.26
N ASP A 78 -6.34 -6.74 9.85
CA ASP A 78 -5.31 -7.77 9.91
C ASP A 78 -4.22 -7.47 8.86
N LEU A 79 -4.63 -6.99 7.67
CA LEU A 79 -3.72 -6.57 6.61
C LEU A 79 -2.87 -5.35 7.04
N LEU A 80 -3.48 -4.34 7.64
CA LEU A 80 -2.72 -3.18 8.15
C LEU A 80 -1.79 -3.52 9.33
N ASN A 81 -1.94 -4.70 9.93
CA ASN A 81 -1.02 -5.21 10.96
C ASN A 81 0.03 -6.20 10.39
N ASP A 82 0.04 -6.43 9.08
CA ASP A 82 1.01 -7.28 8.41
C ASP A 82 2.27 -6.46 8.07
N GLU A 83 3.39 -6.71 8.78
CA GLU A 83 4.66 -5.99 8.55
C GLU A 83 5.20 -6.18 7.13
N ALA A 84 4.76 -7.23 6.41
CA ALA A 84 5.15 -7.51 5.04
C ALA A 84 4.12 -7.01 3.99
N LEU A 85 3.10 -6.24 4.37
CA LEU A 85 2.06 -5.75 3.46
C LEU A 85 2.65 -5.06 2.22
N LEU A 86 3.66 -4.22 2.45
CA LEU A 86 4.37 -3.46 1.40
C LEU A 86 5.70 -4.10 1.02
N TYR A 87 5.79 -5.44 1.13
CA TYR A 87 6.98 -6.24 0.81
C TYR A 87 8.26 -5.78 1.51
N SER A 88 8.15 -5.13 2.67
CA SER A 88 9.28 -4.54 3.41
C SER A 88 10.12 -3.54 2.58
N ASN A 89 9.57 -2.99 1.50
CA ASN A 89 10.25 -2.01 0.65
C ASN A 89 10.17 -0.58 1.20
N ASP A 90 9.18 -0.33 2.07
CA ASP A 90 8.95 0.99 2.66
C ASP A 90 9.49 1.03 4.10
N PRO A 91 10.62 1.71 4.36
CA PRO A 91 11.22 1.78 5.69
C PRO A 91 10.43 2.66 6.68
N TYR A 92 9.44 3.42 6.20
CA TYR A 92 8.60 4.30 7.01
C TYR A 92 7.21 3.73 7.27
N PHE A 93 6.94 2.51 6.76
CA PHE A 93 5.69 1.82 7.03
C PHE A 93 5.63 1.35 8.48
N GLU A 94 4.58 1.77 9.18
CA GLU A 94 4.22 1.28 10.50
C GLU A 94 2.86 0.56 10.47
N THR A 95 2.74 -0.50 11.26
CA THR A 95 1.50 -1.26 11.38
C THR A 95 0.44 -0.51 12.17
N TYR A 96 -0.83 -0.80 11.88
CA TYR A 96 -1.98 -0.15 12.52
C TYR A 96 -1.89 -0.12 14.05
N ASN A 97 -1.52 -1.24 14.69
CA ASN A 97 -1.44 -1.30 16.15
C ASN A 97 -0.37 -0.40 16.78
N LYS A 98 0.66 -0.01 16.02
CA LYS A 98 1.74 0.88 16.50
C LYS A 98 1.37 2.36 16.40
N SER A 99 0.54 2.75 15.42
CA SER A 99 0.17 4.16 15.19
C SER A 99 -1.31 4.35 14.78
N LYS A 100 -2.22 3.78 15.58
CA LYS A 100 -3.68 3.85 15.38
C LYS A 100 -4.19 5.28 15.23
N GLU A 101 -3.65 6.19 16.03
CA GLU A 101 -4.00 7.61 16.07
C GLU A 101 -3.69 8.35 14.77
N ILE A 102 -2.77 7.83 13.95
CA ILE A 102 -2.49 8.34 12.60
C ILE A 102 -3.42 7.67 11.60
N TYR A 103 -3.60 6.35 11.69
CA TYR A 103 -4.45 5.59 10.77
C TYR A 103 -5.92 5.99 10.81
N ASP A 104 -6.53 6.06 11.99
CA ASP A 104 -7.97 6.28 12.17
C ASP A 104 -8.50 7.51 11.40
N PRO A 105 -7.91 8.71 11.52
CA PRO A 105 -8.38 9.88 10.76
C PRO A 105 -8.17 9.71 9.25
N ILE A 106 -7.08 9.08 8.80
CA ILE A 106 -6.79 8.86 7.38
C ILE A 106 -7.80 7.87 6.77
N ILE A 107 -8.09 6.77 7.48
CA ILE A 107 -9.09 5.75 7.08
C ILE A 107 -10.48 6.37 7.03
N LYS A 108 -10.84 7.18 8.04
CA LYS A 108 -12.13 7.86 8.10
C LYS A 108 -12.31 8.86 6.94
N ALA A 109 -11.23 9.47 6.49
CA ALA A 109 -11.22 10.42 5.38
C ALA A 109 -10.96 9.75 4.00
N PHE A 110 -11.01 8.42 3.91
CA PHE A 110 -10.82 7.72 2.64
C PHE A 110 -11.85 8.20 1.60
N PRO A 111 -11.43 8.54 0.37
CA PRO A 111 -12.32 9.19 -0.59
C PRO A 111 -13.34 8.22 -1.17
N ASP A 112 -14.52 8.74 -1.51
CA ASP A 112 -15.57 7.97 -2.21
C ASP A 112 -15.15 7.56 -3.63
N SER A 113 -14.18 8.26 -4.22
CA SER A 113 -13.67 8.01 -5.56
C SER A 113 -12.19 7.66 -5.55
N GLU A 114 -11.87 6.45 -5.97
CA GLU A 114 -10.50 5.94 -6.13
C GLU A 114 -9.82 6.41 -7.44
N MET A 115 -10.42 7.37 -8.16
CA MET A 115 -9.92 7.89 -9.45
C MET A 115 -9.16 9.21 -9.31
N LYS A 116 -8.93 9.69 -8.09
CA LYS A 116 -8.35 11.01 -7.78
C LYS A 116 -6.99 10.89 -7.11
N GLY A 117 -6.27 12.02 -7.11
CA GLY A 117 -4.98 12.17 -6.45
C GLY A 117 -3.99 11.09 -6.85
N MET A 118 -3.28 10.56 -5.86
CA MET A 118 -2.28 9.52 -6.04
C MET A 118 -2.89 8.11 -6.21
N ILE A 119 -4.18 7.91 -5.93
CA ILE A 119 -4.80 6.57 -5.89
C ILE A 119 -4.66 5.79 -7.20
N PRO A 120 -4.84 6.39 -8.41
CA PRO A 120 -4.60 5.68 -9.66
C PRO A 120 -3.17 5.19 -9.85
N ASP A 121 -2.17 5.93 -9.34
CA ASP A 121 -0.76 5.51 -9.45
C ASP A 121 -0.50 4.35 -8.49
N ILE A 122 -1.02 4.46 -7.25
CA ILE A 122 -0.98 3.39 -6.25
C ILE A 122 -1.66 2.13 -6.80
N ARG A 123 -2.77 2.29 -7.51
CA ARG A 123 -3.48 1.19 -8.19
C ARG A 123 -2.60 0.53 -9.24
N GLY A 124 -1.83 1.30 -10.00
CA GLY A 124 -0.88 0.79 -10.98
C GLY A 124 0.20 -0.11 -10.37
N TYR A 125 0.73 0.24 -9.19
CA TYR A 125 1.67 -0.64 -8.46
C TYR A 125 0.97 -1.89 -7.93
N TYR A 126 -0.21 -1.72 -7.33
CA TYR A 126 -1.01 -2.83 -6.82
C TYR A 126 -1.35 -3.86 -7.89
N ASP A 127 -1.80 -3.43 -9.07
CA ASP A 127 -2.18 -4.34 -10.15
C ASP A 127 -0.97 -5.12 -10.70
N LYS A 128 0.23 -4.50 -10.69
CA LYS A 128 1.47 -5.18 -11.07
C LYS A 128 1.95 -6.19 -10.04
N GLU A 129 1.88 -5.85 -8.76
CA GLU A 129 2.42 -6.69 -7.67
C GLU A 129 1.44 -7.77 -7.23
N ILE A 130 0.19 -7.39 -7.00
CA ILE A 130 -0.83 -8.21 -6.34
C ILE A 130 -1.72 -8.93 -7.35
N LYS A 131 -2.10 -8.25 -8.44
CA LYS A 131 -2.83 -8.86 -9.56
C LYS A 131 -1.91 -9.43 -10.64
N TYR A 132 -0.62 -9.59 -10.35
CA TYR A 132 0.33 -10.21 -11.27
C TYR A 132 -0.23 -11.52 -11.80
N ASP A 133 -0.49 -11.57 -13.10
CA ASP A 133 -0.87 -12.80 -13.77
C ASP A 133 0.39 -13.66 -13.92
N THR A 134 0.52 -14.64 -13.05
CA THR A 134 1.63 -15.59 -13.07
C THR A 134 1.50 -16.59 -14.22
N GLY A 135 0.35 -16.64 -14.92
CA GLY A 135 -0.02 -17.76 -15.79
C GLY A 135 -0.22 -19.08 -15.02
N ILE A 136 -0.15 -19.04 -13.68
CA ILE A 136 -0.28 -20.20 -12.78
C ILE A 136 -1.65 -20.11 -12.12
N SER A 137 -2.59 -20.95 -12.57
CA SER A 137 -3.84 -21.18 -11.84
C SER A 137 -3.54 -21.97 -10.56
N ILE A 138 -3.51 -21.30 -9.41
CA ILE A 138 -3.39 -21.98 -8.13
C ILE A 138 -4.76 -22.57 -7.79
N ASN A 139 -4.99 -23.82 -8.21
CA ASN A 139 -6.19 -24.56 -7.83
C ASN A 139 -6.20 -24.75 -6.29
N SER A 140 -7.04 -23.98 -5.61
CA SER A 140 -7.28 -24.05 -4.16
C SER A 140 -8.15 -25.25 -3.75
N ASN A 141 -7.95 -26.41 -4.36
CA ASN A 141 -8.64 -27.67 -4.04
C ASN A 141 -7.69 -28.71 -3.43
N ILE A 142 -6.97 -28.34 -2.38
CA ILE A 142 -6.46 -29.34 -1.42
C ILE A 142 -7.43 -29.35 -0.24
N ARG A 143 -8.59 -29.97 -0.46
CA ARG A 143 -9.42 -30.48 0.64
C ARG A 143 -8.67 -31.67 1.23
N ARG A 144 -8.30 -31.58 2.51
CA ARG A 144 -8.06 -32.76 3.35
C ARG A 144 -9.36 -33.11 4.06
#